data_AF-A0A2U9CUM0-F1
#
_entry.id   AF-A0A2U9CUM0-F1
#
_cell.length_a   1.000
_cell.length_b   1.000
_cell.length_c   1.000
_cell.angle_alpha   90.00
_cell.angle_beta   90.00
_cell.angle_gamma   90.00
#
_symmetry.space_group_name_H-M   'P 1'
#
loop_
_entity.id
_entity.type
_entity.pdbx_description
1 polymer ?
#
loop_
_entity_poly.entity_id
_entity_poly.type
_entity_poly.pdbx_seq_one_letter_code
_entity_poly.pdbx_strand_id
1 'polypeptide(L)'
;MTSSRRATQRLNRIVNKPDPSPLPGVASCPRLKMAAPGAAAAPARLVQYVVVRSDLVHTLSWPLGAVITQACHAATAAVHLHYSDPDTQRYLAELDSMHKVVLAAPDEAALSGLSESLTQAGVSHKLWIEQPENVPTCLALKPYPRETVQPLLRKFKLFK
;
A
#
# COMPACT_ATOMS: atom_id res chain seq x y z
N MET A 1 -50.38 -2.86 7.95
CA MET A 1 -50.77 -2.47 9.32
C MET A 1 -49.97 -3.35 10.25
N THR A 2 -49.02 -2.95 11.09
CA THR A 2 -48.75 -1.69 11.81
C THR A 2 -47.31 -1.78 12.33
N SER A 3 -46.31 -1.27 11.60
CA SER A 3 -44.95 -1.09 12.16
C SER A 3 -44.10 -0.05 11.41
N SER A 4 -44.74 0.91 10.73
CA SER A 4 -44.03 1.91 9.90
C SER A 4 -44.50 3.36 10.18
N ARG A 5 -45.33 3.57 11.20
CA ARG A 5 -45.97 4.88 11.49
C ARG A 5 -45.63 5.49 12.85
N ARG A 6 -44.63 4.98 13.58
CA ARG A 6 -44.24 5.53 14.90
C ARG A 6 -42.93 6.34 14.92
N ALA A 7 -42.14 6.34 13.84
CA ALA A 7 -40.92 7.16 13.77
C ALA A 7 -41.15 8.56 13.17
N THR A 8 -42.26 8.75 12.46
CA THR A 8 -42.55 9.99 11.69
C THR A 8 -43.28 11.06 12.51
N GLN A 9 -43.49 10.85 13.81
CA GLN A 9 -44.24 11.75 14.70
C GLN A 9 -43.40 12.26 15.89
N ARG A 10 -42.11 12.46 15.63
CA ARG A 10 -41.16 13.20 16.47
C ARG A 10 -40.45 14.24 15.58
N LEU A 11 -41.16 14.91 14.68
CA LEU A 11 -41.79 16.22 14.94
C LEU A 11 -40.84 17.17 15.69
N ASN A 12 -40.09 17.92 14.90
CA ASN A 12 -40.32 19.36 14.77
C ASN A 12 -40.20 20.21 16.03
N ARG A 13 -39.28 19.88 16.95
CA ARG A 13 -39.01 20.71 18.14
C ARG A 13 -37.54 21.11 18.33
N ILE A 14 -36.75 21.14 17.26
CA ILE A 14 -35.34 21.59 17.29
C ILE A 14 -35.10 22.80 16.37
N VAL A 15 -36.09 23.19 15.57
CA VAL A 15 -36.03 24.41 14.74
C VAL A 15 -36.72 25.54 15.50
N ASN A 16 -35.97 26.62 15.74
CA ASN A 16 -36.33 27.87 16.45
C ASN A 16 -35.77 27.99 17.87
N LYS A 17 -34.47 28.26 17.95
CA LYS A 17 -33.87 29.01 19.05
C LYS A 17 -33.53 30.41 18.50
N PRO A 18 -33.96 31.51 19.13
CA PRO A 18 -33.63 32.85 18.65
C PRO A 18 -32.14 33.14 18.85
N ASP A 19 -31.55 33.86 17.89
CA ASP A 19 -30.17 34.31 17.93
C ASP A 19 -29.92 35.23 19.14
N PRO A 20 -28.83 35.02 19.90
CA PRO A 20 -28.39 36.00 20.88
C PRO A 20 -27.74 37.20 20.17
N SER A 21 -28.25 38.39 20.48
CA SER A 21 -27.69 39.69 20.11
C SER A 21 -26.21 39.83 20.48
N PRO A 22 -25.38 40.54 19.68
CA PRO A 22 -23.96 40.68 19.96
C PRO A 22 -23.71 41.64 21.14
N LEU A 23 -22.86 41.21 22.07
CA LEU A 23 -22.34 42.05 23.14
C LEU A 23 -21.25 43.01 22.60
N PRO A 24 -21.12 44.23 23.16
CA PRO A 24 -20.17 45.21 22.68
C PRO A 24 -18.76 44.99 23.27
N GLY A 25 -17.75 45.23 22.45
CA GLY A 25 -16.43 45.67 22.90
C GLY A 25 -15.52 44.62 23.51
N VAL A 26 -14.71 43.96 22.68
CA VAL A 26 -13.43 43.36 23.11
C VAL A 26 -12.32 43.90 22.20
N ALA A 27 -11.29 44.43 22.85
CA ALA A 27 -10.17 45.12 22.24
C ALA A 27 -9.42 44.27 21.20
N SER A 28 -8.93 44.94 20.16
CA SER A 28 -8.13 44.39 19.07
C SER A 28 -6.81 43.80 19.57
N CYS A 29 -6.76 42.48 19.71
CA CYS A 29 -5.51 41.71 19.79
C CYS A 29 -4.82 41.68 18.40
N PRO A 30 -3.48 41.80 18.32
CA PRO A 30 -2.78 41.73 17.05
C PRO A 30 -2.96 40.34 16.43
N ARG A 31 -3.40 40.33 15.17
CA ARG A 31 -3.62 39.16 14.33
C ARG A 31 -2.37 38.29 14.28
N LEU A 32 -2.34 37.18 15.03
CA LEU A 32 -1.38 36.11 14.76
C LEU A 32 -1.61 35.62 13.32
N LYS A 33 -0.56 35.68 12.50
CA LYS A 33 -0.49 35.00 11.20
C LYS A 33 -0.66 33.51 11.47
N MET A 34 -1.85 32.98 11.23
CA MET A 34 -2.03 31.54 11.08
C MET A 34 -1.22 31.11 9.85
N ALA A 35 -0.20 30.27 10.06
CA ALA A 35 0.47 29.58 8.98
C ALA A 35 -0.59 28.73 8.24
N ALA A 36 -0.68 28.92 6.92
CA ALA A 36 -1.51 28.07 6.08
C ALA A 36 -1.07 26.61 6.26
N PRO A 37 -1.99 25.64 6.33
CA PRO A 37 -1.61 24.24 6.28
C PRO A 37 -0.81 24.02 5.00
N GLY A 38 0.41 23.47 5.16
CA GLY A 38 1.31 23.20 4.06
C GLY A 38 0.60 22.43 2.96
N ALA A 39 0.88 22.81 1.71
CA ALA A 39 0.37 22.13 0.53
C ALA A 39 0.46 20.62 0.73
N ALA A 40 -0.69 19.94 0.76
CA ALA A 40 -0.73 18.49 0.80
C ALA A 40 0.10 17.98 -0.38
N ALA A 41 1.20 17.29 -0.07
CA ALA A 41 1.99 16.61 -1.09
C ALA A 41 1.04 15.72 -1.90
N ALA A 42 1.15 15.75 -3.23
CA ALA A 42 0.38 14.86 -4.09
C ALA A 42 0.50 13.42 -3.55
N PRO A 43 -0.61 12.65 -3.51
CA PRO A 43 -0.59 11.34 -2.89
C PRO A 43 0.50 10.48 -3.53
N ALA A 44 1.48 10.05 -2.73
CA ALA A 44 2.61 9.28 -3.21
C ALA A 44 2.10 8.00 -3.90
N ARG A 45 2.57 7.75 -5.13
CA ARG A 45 2.03 6.67 -5.96
C ARG A 45 2.39 5.33 -5.34
N LEU A 46 1.38 4.57 -4.94
CA LEU A 46 1.57 3.23 -4.41
C LEU A 46 1.96 2.25 -5.52
N VAL A 47 2.84 1.31 -5.19
CA VAL A 47 3.31 0.26 -6.09
C VAL A 47 3.59 -1.00 -5.28
N GLN A 48 3.30 -2.16 -5.89
CA GLN A 48 3.81 -3.43 -5.40
C GLN A 48 4.98 -3.89 -6.29
N TYR A 49 6.16 -4.04 -5.68
CA TYR A 49 7.30 -4.66 -6.37
C TYR A 49 7.28 -6.16 -6.15
N VAL A 50 7.54 -6.90 -7.23
CA VAL A 50 7.79 -8.34 -7.21
C VAL A 50 9.16 -8.55 -7.85
N VAL A 51 10.07 -9.23 -7.17
CA VAL A 51 11.40 -9.55 -7.67
C VAL A 51 11.46 -11.06 -7.90
N VAL A 52 11.74 -11.46 -9.13
CA VAL A 52 11.70 -12.85 -9.57
C VAL A 52 13.10 -13.26 -10.01
N ARG A 53 13.51 -14.47 -9.63
CA ARG A 53 14.75 -15.06 -10.14
C ARG A 53 14.67 -15.33 -11.64
N SER A 54 15.57 -14.73 -12.39
CA SER A 54 15.65 -14.88 -13.85
C SER A 54 16.40 -16.15 -14.28
N ASP A 55 17.32 -16.66 -13.44
CA ASP A 55 17.99 -17.95 -13.66
C ASP A 55 17.01 -19.13 -13.66
N LEU A 56 15.86 -19.02 -12.99
CA LEU A 56 14.80 -20.05 -13.07
C LEU A 56 14.42 -20.33 -14.54
N VAL A 57 14.23 -19.28 -15.34
CA VAL A 57 13.86 -19.42 -16.75
C VAL A 57 15.09 -19.72 -17.61
N HIS A 58 16.13 -18.90 -17.50
CA HIS A 58 17.23 -18.90 -18.47
C HIS A 58 18.29 -19.99 -18.22
N THR A 59 18.42 -20.47 -16.99
CA THR A 59 19.45 -21.44 -16.59
C THR A 59 18.84 -22.77 -16.17
N LEU A 60 17.81 -22.71 -15.33
CA LEU A 60 17.16 -23.89 -14.75
C LEU A 60 15.97 -24.39 -15.59
N SER A 61 15.65 -23.70 -16.70
CA SER A 61 14.64 -24.10 -17.68
C SER A 61 13.25 -24.35 -17.10
N TRP A 62 12.88 -23.60 -16.05
CA TRP A 62 11.52 -23.62 -15.51
C TRP A 62 10.55 -23.10 -16.57
N PRO A 63 9.37 -23.73 -16.73
CA PRO A 63 8.32 -23.19 -17.55
C PRO A 63 7.96 -21.77 -17.09
N LEU A 64 7.85 -20.81 -18.03
CA LEU A 64 7.50 -19.43 -17.70
C LEU A 64 6.18 -19.34 -16.90
N GLY A 65 5.21 -20.20 -17.22
CA GLY A 65 3.96 -20.30 -16.47
C GLY A 65 4.16 -20.66 -15.00
N ALA A 66 5.11 -21.54 -14.67
CA ALA A 66 5.43 -21.87 -13.29
C ALA A 66 6.00 -20.65 -12.56
N VAL A 67 6.93 -19.92 -13.19
CA VAL A 67 7.52 -18.69 -12.63
C VAL A 67 6.46 -17.60 -12.40
N ILE A 68 5.51 -17.44 -13.31
CA ILE A 68 4.37 -16.53 -13.15
C ILE A 68 3.55 -16.92 -11.91
N THR A 69 3.22 -18.21 -11.76
CA THR A 69 2.48 -18.72 -10.60
C THR A 69 3.19 -18.38 -9.28
N GLN A 70 4.51 -18.56 -9.22
CA GLN A 70 5.32 -18.18 -8.05
C GLN A 70 5.16 -16.69 -7.72
N ALA A 71 5.29 -15.81 -8.71
CA ALA A 71 5.12 -14.37 -8.53
C ALA A 71 3.71 -13.99 -8.03
N CYS A 72 2.67 -14.65 -8.56
CA CYS A 72 1.29 -14.47 -8.10
C CYS A 72 1.10 -14.90 -6.64
N HIS A 73 1.69 -16.03 -6.24
CA HIS A 73 1.66 -16.48 -4.85
C HIS A 73 2.34 -15.50 -3.91
N ALA A 74 3.56 -15.06 -4.25
CA ALA A 74 4.31 -14.08 -3.47
C ALA A 74 3.53 -12.77 -3.29
N ALA A 75 3.00 -12.22 -4.39
CA ALA A 75 2.26 -10.96 -4.39
C ALA A 75 0.99 -11.05 -3.52
N THR A 76 0.23 -12.13 -3.64
CA THR A 76 -0.99 -12.37 -2.85
C THR A 76 -0.65 -12.55 -1.37
N ALA A 77 0.38 -13.35 -1.06
CA ALA A 77 0.82 -13.56 0.31
C ALA A 77 1.31 -12.26 0.98
N ALA A 78 2.08 -11.44 0.26
CA ALA A 78 2.53 -10.14 0.78
C ALA A 78 1.37 -9.19 1.09
N VAL A 79 0.33 -9.16 0.26
CA VAL A 79 -0.89 -8.39 0.54
C VAL A 79 -1.62 -8.96 1.76
N HIS A 80 -1.82 -10.28 1.82
CA HIS A 80 -2.55 -10.90 2.91
C HIS A 80 -1.89 -10.69 4.28
N LEU A 81 -0.57 -10.92 4.36
CA LEU A 81 0.21 -10.74 5.60
C LEU A 81 0.17 -9.30 6.12
N HIS A 82 -0.01 -8.33 5.22
CA HIS A 82 -0.03 -6.90 5.54
C HIS A 82 -1.36 -6.26 5.18
N TYR A 83 -2.45 -7.03 5.27
CA TYR A 83 -3.77 -6.57 4.84
C TYR A 83 -4.18 -5.31 5.60
N SER A 84 -4.00 -5.27 6.91
CA SER A 84 -4.40 -4.14 7.76
C SER A 84 -3.50 -2.91 7.66
N ASP A 85 -2.42 -2.94 6.87
CA ASP A 85 -1.54 -1.79 6.68
C ASP A 85 -2.24 -0.67 5.87
N PRO A 86 -2.12 0.62 6.27
CA PRO A 86 -2.81 1.71 5.59
C PRO A 86 -2.46 1.86 4.10
N ASP A 87 -1.23 1.55 3.69
CA ASP A 87 -0.85 1.61 2.28
C ASP A 87 -1.45 0.44 1.52
N THR A 88 -1.46 -0.76 2.11
CA THR A 88 -2.12 -1.93 1.53
C THR A 88 -3.62 -1.67 1.34
N GLN A 89 -4.30 -1.12 2.35
CA GLN A 89 -5.72 -0.79 2.26
C GLN A 89 -6.01 0.23 1.16
N ARG A 90 -5.22 1.31 1.08
CA ARG A 90 -5.35 2.30 -0.01
C ARG A 90 -5.08 1.71 -1.38
N TYR A 91 -4.11 0.81 -1.49
CA TYR A 91 -3.81 0.11 -2.73
C TYR A 91 -4.97 -0.80 -3.19
N LEU A 92 -5.67 -1.43 -2.23
CA LEU A 92 -6.80 -2.32 -2.51
C LEU A 92 -8.14 -1.57 -2.70
N ALA A 93 -8.24 -0.31 -2.29
CA ALA A 93 -9.45 0.49 -2.46
C ALA A 93 -9.73 0.86 -3.93
N GLU A 94 -8.68 0.95 -4.76
CA GLU A 94 -8.76 1.38 -6.17
C GLU A 94 -8.17 0.30 -7.09
N LEU A 95 -8.82 -0.86 -7.15
CA LEU A 95 -8.32 -2.08 -7.81
C LEU A 95 -7.93 -1.89 -9.28
N ASP A 96 -8.69 -1.07 -10.02
CA ASP A 96 -8.44 -0.80 -11.45
C ASP A 96 -7.19 0.07 -11.69
N SER A 97 -6.66 0.71 -10.64
CA SER A 97 -5.47 1.55 -10.69
C SER A 97 -4.22 0.90 -10.06
N MET A 98 -4.33 -0.36 -9.63
CA MET A 98 -3.21 -1.07 -9.00
C MET A 98 -1.99 -1.14 -9.91
N HIS A 99 -0.86 -0.64 -9.41
CA HIS A 99 0.39 -0.70 -10.12
C HIS A 99 1.31 -1.79 -9.54
N LYS A 100 1.85 -2.64 -10.41
CA LYS A 100 2.86 -3.65 -10.05
C LYS A 100 4.07 -3.49 -10.95
N VAL A 101 5.26 -3.71 -10.38
CA VAL A 101 6.52 -3.72 -11.13
C VAL A 101 7.24 -5.03 -10.85
N VAL A 102 7.54 -5.76 -11.91
CA VAL A 102 8.27 -7.02 -11.83
C VAL A 102 9.73 -6.78 -12.20
N LEU A 103 10.64 -7.12 -11.29
CA LEU A 103 12.08 -6.98 -11.44
C LEU A 103 12.75 -8.36 -11.48
N ALA A 104 13.91 -8.44 -12.10
CA ALA A 104 14.72 -9.65 -12.18
C ALA A 104 15.88 -9.62 -11.19
N ALA A 105 15.92 -10.61 -10.29
CA ALA A 105 17.15 -11.00 -9.61
C ALA A 105 17.91 -11.99 -10.50
N PRO A 106 19.25 -11.87 -10.63
CA PRO A 106 20.03 -12.78 -11.46
C PRO A 106 20.00 -14.22 -10.95
N ASP A 107 20.02 -14.41 -9.63
CA ASP A 107 20.13 -15.72 -8.98
C ASP A 107 19.55 -15.71 -7.56
N GLU A 108 19.65 -16.85 -6.88
CA GLU A 108 19.23 -17.04 -5.49
C GLU A 108 19.96 -16.11 -4.52
N ALA A 109 21.27 -15.96 -4.65
CA ALA A 109 22.08 -15.16 -3.76
C ALA A 109 21.66 -13.69 -3.79
N ALA A 110 21.39 -13.15 -4.98
CA ALA A 110 20.89 -11.80 -5.16
C ALA A 110 19.48 -11.61 -4.60
N LEU A 111 18.60 -12.62 -4.71
CA LEU A 111 17.25 -12.57 -4.13
C LEU A 111 17.30 -12.60 -2.59
N SER A 112 18.07 -13.52 -2.01
CA SER A 112 18.26 -13.65 -0.56
C SER A 112 18.91 -12.41 0.03
N GLY A 113 19.96 -11.88 -0.60
CA GLY A 113 20.60 -10.63 -0.16
C GLY A 113 19.67 -9.41 -0.24
N LEU A 114 18.72 -9.39 -1.18
CA LEU A 114 17.65 -8.39 -1.19
C LEU A 114 16.70 -8.58 0.00
N SER A 115 16.26 -9.80 0.30
CA SER A 115 15.39 -10.09 1.45
C SER A 115 16.02 -9.62 2.77
N GLU A 116 17.31 -9.87 2.96
CA GLU A 116 18.07 -9.40 4.11
C GLU A 116 18.13 -7.87 4.17
N SER A 117 18.47 -7.22 3.05
CA SER A 117 18.55 -5.74 2.96
C SER A 117 17.20 -5.09 3.27
N LEU A 118 16.09 -5.66 2.78
CA LEU A 118 14.73 -5.18 3.06
C LEU A 118 14.37 -5.38 4.54
N THR A 119 14.75 -6.51 5.13
CA THR A 119 14.55 -6.79 6.57
C THR A 119 15.27 -5.77 7.43
N GLN A 120 16.55 -5.49 7.13
CA GLN A 120 17.35 -4.49 7.83
C GLN A 120 16.79 -3.07 7.69
N ALA A 121 16.20 -2.76 6.54
CA ALA A 121 15.55 -1.49 6.27
C ALA A 121 14.12 -1.38 6.85
N GLY A 122 13.60 -2.42 7.52
CA GLY A 122 12.23 -2.45 8.04
C GLY A 122 11.16 -2.49 6.94
N VAL A 123 11.51 -2.93 5.73
CA VAL A 123 10.58 -3.03 4.60
C VAL A 123 9.94 -4.41 4.59
N SER A 124 8.66 -4.44 4.90
CA SER A 124 7.82 -5.64 4.92
C SER A 124 7.68 -6.27 3.54
N HIS A 125 8.00 -7.55 3.46
CA HIS A 125 7.98 -8.32 2.22
C HIS A 125 7.77 -9.80 2.54
N LYS A 126 7.42 -10.56 1.50
CA LYS A 126 7.31 -12.01 1.53
C LYS A 126 8.32 -12.62 0.56
N LEU A 127 9.30 -13.34 1.09
CA LEU A 127 10.11 -14.29 0.32
C LEU A 127 9.28 -15.55 0.08
N TRP A 128 9.07 -15.90 -1.17
CA TRP A 128 8.35 -17.10 -1.58
C TRP A 128 9.34 -18.23 -1.85
N ILE A 129 9.07 -19.37 -1.23
CA ILE A 129 9.93 -20.54 -1.24
C ILE A 129 9.08 -21.69 -1.77
N GLU A 130 9.50 -22.25 -2.91
CA GLU A 130 8.82 -23.38 -3.53
C GLU A 130 9.12 -24.67 -2.76
N GLN A 131 8.10 -25.51 -2.62
CA GLN A 131 8.17 -26.83 -1.98
C GLN A 131 7.99 -27.94 -3.03
N PRO A 132 8.53 -29.15 -2.79
CA PRO A 132 9.24 -29.61 -1.59
C PRO A 132 10.75 -29.28 -1.54
N GLU A 133 11.34 -28.75 -2.61
CA GLU A 133 12.79 -28.53 -2.72
C GLU A 133 13.31 -27.36 -1.87
N ASN A 134 12.41 -26.57 -1.29
CA ASN A 134 12.70 -25.42 -0.42
C ASN A 134 13.56 -24.35 -1.11
N VAL A 135 13.23 -24.03 -2.36
CA VAL A 135 14.00 -23.08 -3.20
C VAL A 135 13.35 -21.70 -3.19
N PRO A 136 14.06 -20.62 -2.84
CA PRO A 136 13.55 -19.25 -2.98
C PRO A 136 13.38 -18.92 -4.47
N THR A 137 12.16 -18.62 -4.92
CA THR A 137 11.88 -18.37 -6.35
C THR A 137 11.66 -16.88 -6.65
N CYS A 138 10.97 -16.19 -5.75
CA CYS A 138 10.67 -14.78 -5.90
C CYS A 138 10.35 -14.14 -4.53
N LEU A 139 10.25 -12.82 -4.53
CA LEU A 139 9.92 -12.02 -3.37
C LEU A 139 8.93 -10.92 -3.78
N ALA A 140 7.94 -10.65 -2.95
CA ALA A 140 7.04 -9.51 -3.15
C ALA A 140 7.01 -8.61 -1.92
N LEU A 141 7.08 -7.30 -2.13
CA LEU A 141 6.82 -6.34 -1.06
C LEU A 141 5.30 -6.24 -0.83
N LYS A 142 4.88 -5.76 0.35
CA LYS A 142 3.54 -5.17 0.44
C LYS A 142 3.47 -3.91 -0.43
N PRO A 143 2.28 -3.37 -0.75
CA PRO A 143 2.19 -2.06 -1.37
C PRO A 143 2.90 -0.97 -0.55
N TYR A 144 3.67 -0.13 -1.25
CA TYR A 144 4.39 1.00 -0.66
C TYR A 144 4.35 2.23 -1.58
N PRO A 145 4.52 3.44 -1.02
CA PRO A 145 4.91 4.60 -1.80
C PRO A 145 6.19 4.28 -2.57
N ARG A 146 6.18 4.53 -3.88
CA ARG A 146 7.30 4.18 -4.77
C ARG A 146 8.62 4.77 -4.27
N GLU A 147 8.59 6.00 -3.80
CA GLU A 147 9.73 6.79 -3.39
C GLU A 147 10.44 6.19 -2.16
N THR A 148 9.68 5.50 -1.29
CA THR A 148 10.20 4.85 -0.07
C THR A 148 11.05 3.63 -0.40
N VAL A 149 10.63 2.81 -1.37
CA VAL A 149 11.24 1.49 -1.61
C VAL A 149 12.10 1.43 -2.88
N GLN A 150 11.89 2.34 -3.84
CA GLN A 150 12.64 2.34 -5.09
C GLN A 150 14.16 2.36 -4.87
N PRO A 151 14.75 3.17 -3.96
CA PRO A 151 16.21 3.21 -3.79
C PRO A 151 16.85 1.84 -3.50
N LEU A 152 16.17 0.97 -2.76
CA LEU A 152 16.66 -0.39 -2.42
C LEU A 152 16.59 -1.35 -3.62
N LEU A 153 15.77 -1.03 -4.62
CA LEU A 153 15.45 -1.89 -5.76
C LEU A 153 16.10 -1.45 -7.08
N ARG A 154 16.70 -0.24 -7.14
CA ARG A 154 17.26 0.37 -8.37
C ARG A 154 18.30 -0.49 -9.09
N LYS A 155 19.01 -1.36 -8.38
CA LYS A 155 20.03 -2.24 -8.96
C LYS A 155 19.42 -3.36 -9.82
N PHE A 156 18.15 -3.71 -9.61
CA PHE A 156 17.46 -4.75 -10.36
C PHE A 156 16.77 -4.15 -11.59
N LYS A 157 16.81 -4.89 -12.70
CA LYS A 157 16.19 -4.49 -13.98
C LYS A 157 14.78 -5.07 -14.08
N LEU A 158 13.96 -4.55 -15.00
CA LEU A 158 12.67 -5.15 -15.32
C LEU A 158 12.86 -6.60 -15.76
N PHE A 159 11.98 -7.48 -15.28
CA PHE A 159 11.92 -8.88 -15.73
C PHE A 159 11.46 -8.92 -17.20
N LYS A 160 12.16 -9.68 -18.04
CA LYS A 160 11.93 -9.79 -19.48
C LYS A 160 11.58 -11.21 -19.87
#